data_AF-A0A5N5EU89-F1
#
_entry.id   AF-A0A5N5EU89-F1
#
_cell.length_a   1.000
_cell.length_b   1.000
_cell.length_c   1.000
_cell.angle_alpha   90.00
_cell.angle_beta   90.00
_cell.angle_gamma   90.00
#
_symmetry.space_group_name_H-M   'P 1'
#
loop_
_entity.id
_entity.type
_entity.pdbx_description
1 polymer ?
#
loop_
_entity_poly.entity_id
_entity_poly.type
_entity_poly.pdbx_seq_one_letter_code
_entity_poly.pdbx_strand_id
1 'polypeptide(L)'
;MVTDDEWARIRQGLRFGQVFEGTVVKVPRPGAVGIFVDIGLSVGGFVDVLLLPEQGENWPAEGTVSAFEIWWADSRQQIRLKPSDSRYLRHDFAEFVERFRPGWPLDVGHPVRDLNPRS
;
A
#
# COMPACT_ATOMS: atom_id res chain seq x y z
N MET A 1 16.53 -1.16 10.62
CA MET A 1 15.68 -2.37 10.55
C MET A 1 14.79 -2.34 11.77
N VAL A 2 13.48 -2.50 11.57
CA VAL A 2 12.49 -2.52 12.65
C VAL A 2 12.54 -3.91 13.31
N THR A 3 12.37 -4.00 14.63
CA THR A 3 12.34 -5.29 15.32
C THR A 3 11.01 -6.01 15.08
N ASP A 4 10.96 -7.33 15.21
CA ASP A 4 9.70 -8.08 15.03
C ASP A 4 8.61 -7.62 16.02
N ASP A 5 9.00 -7.26 17.24
CA ASP A 5 8.09 -6.72 18.25
C ASP A 5 7.55 -5.34 17.86
N GLU A 6 8.41 -4.45 17.35
CA GLU A 6 7.99 -3.14 16.89
C GLU A 6 7.08 -3.26 15.65
N TRP A 7 7.39 -4.17 14.73
CA TRP A 7 6.53 -4.48 13.59
C TRP A 7 5.16 -5.00 14.03
N ALA A 8 5.12 -5.95 14.97
CA ALA A 8 3.87 -6.49 15.49
C ALA A 8 2.99 -5.38 16.09
N ARG A 9 3.58 -4.45 16.84
CA ARG A 9 2.85 -3.29 17.41
C ARG A 9 2.31 -2.36 16.34
N ILE A 10 3.13 -2.00 15.35
CA ILE A 10 2.69 -1.15 14.22
C ILE A 10 1.49 -1.79 13.54
N ARG A 11 1.62 -3.07 13.17
CA ARG A 11 0.60 -3.79 12.41
C ARG A 11 -0.72 -3.96 13.16
N GLN A 12 -0.69 -4.17 14.48
CA GLN A 12 -1.90 -4.22 15.32
C GLN A 12 -2.74 -2.92 15.24
N GLY A 13 -2.06 -1.78 15.03
CA GLY A 13 -2.70 -0.48 14.87
C GLY A 13 -3.33 -0.25 13.48
N LEU A 14 -2.94 -1.01 12.47
CA LEU A 14 -3.39 -0.78 11.10
C LEU A 14 -4.81 -1.32 10.85
N ARG A 15 -5.54 -0.62 9.97
CA ARG A 15 -6.83 -1.06 9.42
C ARG A 15 -6.77 -1.03 7.90
N PHE A 16 -7.39 -1.99 7.24
CA PHE A 16 -7.55 -1.93 5.79
C PHE A 16 -8.30 -0.66 5.38
N GLY A 17 -7.84 0.02 4.34
CA GLY A 17 -8.42 1.28 3.87
C GLY A 17 -8.13 2.49 4.76
N GLN A 18 -7.38 2.33 5.87
CA GLN A 18 -6.90 3.47 6.65
C GLN A 18 -6.06 4.38 5.77
N VAL A 19 -6.38 5.68 5.78
CA VAL A 19 -5.70 6.67 4.94
C VAL A 19 -4.56 7.31 5.71
N PHE A 20 -3.42 7.43 5.05
CA PHE A 20 -2.28 8.22 5.47
C PHE A 20 -1.98 9.26 4.39
N GLU A 21 -1.65 10.48 4.80
CA GLU A 21 -0.88 11.37 3.93
C GLU A 21 0.55 10.82 3.86
N GLY A 22 1.08 10.72 2.65
CA GLY A 22 2.42 10.20 2.42
C GLY A 22 3.15 10.95 1.32
N THR A 23 4.48 10.89 1.38
CA THR A 23 5.38 11.47 0.38
C THR A 23 6.04 10.37 -0.42
N VAL A 24 5.96 10.41 -1.76
CA VAL A 24 6.71 9.49 -2.61
C VAL A 24 8.20 9.78 -2.46
N VAL A 25 8.96 8.83 -1.91
CA VAL A 25 10.40 9.00 -1.65
C VAL A 25 11.27 8.31 -2.69
N LYS A 26 10.72 7.37 -3.46
CA LYS A 26 11.48 6.69 -4.52
C LYS A 26 10.60 6.05 -5.59
N VAL A 27 10.98 6.19 -6.85
CA VAL A 27 10.33 5.54 -8.01
C VAL A 27 11.34 4.67 -8.76
N PRO A 28 11.64 3.45 -8.28
CA PRO A 28 12.59 2.56 -8.95
C PRO A 28 12.00 1.99 -10.25
N ARG A 29 12.64 2.26 -11.39
CA ARG A 29 12.25 1.72 -12.71
C ARG A 29 10.74 1.94 -12.97
N PRO A 30 10.32 3.20 -13.24
CA PRO A 30 8.93 3.53 -13.54
C PRO A 30 8.34 2.56 -14.59
N GLY A 31 7.11 2.10 -14.37
CA GLY A 31 6.44 1.11 -15.21
C GLY A 31 6.75 -0.36 -14.87
N ALA A 32 7.69 -0.67 -13.97
CA ALA A 32 8.15 -2.06 -13.76
C ALA A 32 7.98 -2.62 -12.33
N VAL A 33 8.12 -1.81 -11.28
CA VAL A 33 8.21 -2.33 -9.90
C VAL A 33 7.17 -1.74 -8.96
N GLY A 34 7.09 -0.41 -8.89
CA GLY A 34 6.22 0.29 -7.95
C GLY A 34 6.93 1.51 -7.36
N ILE A 35 6.35 2.08 -6.31
CA ILE A 35 6.86 3.29 -5.65
C ILE A 35 6.98 3.10 -4.13
N PHE A 36 7.97 3.75 -3.53
CA PHE A 36 8.13 3.83 -2.08
C PHE A 36 7.56 5.14 -1.57
N VAL A 37 6.85 5.07 -0.45
CA VAL A 37 6.15 6.20 0.16
C VAL A 37 6.53 6.26 1.64
N ASP A 38 6.96 7.42 2.10
CA ASP A 38 7.03 7.71 3.53
C ASP A 38 5.65 8.13 4.04
N ILE A 39 5.16 7.43 5.07
CA ILE A 39 3.85 7.67 5.71
C ILE A 39 3.99 8.04 7.19
N GLY A 40 5.20 8.43 7.63
CA GLY A 40 5.46 8.86 9.00
C GLY A 40 5.53 7.72 10.04
N LEU A 41 5.59 6.47 9.59
CA LEU A 41 5.83 5.30 10.43
C LEU A 41 7.30 4.85 10.30
N SER A 42 7.80 4.08 11.28
CA SER A 42 9.17 3.53 11.21
C SER A 42 9.37 2.49 10.09
N VAL A 43 8.28 2.03 9.47
CA VAL A 43 8.27 1.20 8.25
C VAL A 43 7.65 2.00 7.12
N GLY A 44 8.42 2.18 6.02
CA GLY A 44 7.93 2.84 4.81
C GLY A 44 6.86 2.01 4.08
N GLY A 45 6.00 2.71 3.36
CA GLY A 45 4.99 2.12 2.48
C GLY A 45 5.52 1.81 1.09
N PHE A 46 4.82 0.89 0.40
CA PHE A 46 5.08 0.57 -0.99
C PHE A 46 3.78 0.38 -1.77
N VAL A 47 3.64 1.07 -2.91
CA VAL A 47 2.56 0.81 -3.86
C VAL A 47 3.11 -0.08 -4.97
N ASP A 48 2.44 -1.21 -5.20
CA ASP A 48 2.81 -2.18 -6.22
C ASP A 48 2.47 -1.66 -7.63
N VAL A 49 3.34 -1.93 -8.61
CA VAL A 49 3.10 -1.60 -10.03
C VAL A 49 1.74 -2.08 -10.52
N LEU A 50 1.24 -3.20 -9.99
CA LEU A 50 -0.07 -3.75 -10.36
C LEU A 50 -1.26 -2.88 -9.96
N LEU A 51 -1.05 -1.85 -9.13
CA LEU A 51 -2.08 -0.87 -8.75
C LEU A 51 -1.95 0.46 -9.51
N LEU A 52 -0.81 0.71 -10.17
CA LEU A 52 -0.46 1.98 -10.81
C LEU A 52 -0.86 1.98 -12.30
N PRO A 53 -0.92 3.16 -12.96
CA PRO A 53 -1.08 3.25 -14.41
C PRO A 53 -0.03 2.43 -15.16
N GLU A 54 -0.37 1.90 -16.34
CA GLU A 54 0.57 1.12 -17.15
C GLU A 54 1.78 1.96 -17.59
N GLN A 55 1.54 3.22 -17.97
CA GLN A 55 2.59 4.16 -18.37
C GLN A 55 3.24 4.77 -17.12
N GLY A 56 4.55 4.57 -16.99
CA GLY A 56 5.34 5.00 -15.82
C GLY A 56 5.37 6.52 -15.63
N GLU A 57 5.18 7.30 -16.70
CA GLU A 57 5.12 8.76 -16.70
C GLU A 57 3.89 9.30 -15.97
N ASN A 58 2.85 8.48 -15.82
CA ASN A 58 1.62 8.82 -15.10
C ASN A 58 1.70 8.45 -13.62
N TRP A 59 2.81 7.87 -13.16
CA TRP A 59 3.01 7.58 -11.74
C TRP A 59 3.27 8.87 -10.97
N PRO A 60 2.95 8.94 -9.67
CA PRO A 60 3.36 10.07 -8.86
C PRO A 60 4.90 10.13 -8.78
N ALA A 61 5.46 11.30 -9.05
CA ALA A 61 6.90 11.54 -9.02
C ALA A 61 7.45 11.59 -7.58
N GLU A 62 8.76 11.42 -7.41
CA GLU A 62 9.42 11.66 -6.12
C GLU A 62 9.12 13.07 -5.60
N GLY A 63 8.85 13.20 -4.30
CA GLY A 63 8.40 14.44 -3.65
C GLY A 63 6.88 14.68 -3.73
N THR A 64 6.13 13.90 -4.49
CA THR A 64 4.65 14.03 -4.53
C THR A 64 4.06 13.67 -3.17
N VAL A 65 3.27 14.58 -2.61
CA VAL A 65 2.46 14.36 -1.41
C VAL A 65 1.04 13.98 -1.84
N SER A 66 0.51 12.88 -1.31
CA SER A 66 -0.83 12.38 -1.64
C SER A 66 -1.40 11.52 -0.51
N ALA A 67 -2.70 11.23 -0.57
CA ALA A 67 -3.36 10.25 0.28
C ALA A 67 -3.15 8.82 -0.23
N PHE A 68 -2.87 7.90 0.68
CA PHE A 68 -2.68 6.48 0.43
C PHE A 68 -3.44 5.63 1.46
N GLU A 69 -4.11 4.60 0.99
CA GLU A 69 -4.82 3.62 1.81
C GLU A 69 -3.92 2.43 2.15
N ILE A 70 -4.03 1.93 3.38
CA ILE A 70 -3.48 0.63 3.77
C ILE A 70 -4.16 -0.46 2.93
N TRP A 71 -3.42 -1.02 1.99
CA TRP A 71 -3.87 -2.10 1.12
C TRP A 71 -3.60 -3.46 1.76
N TRP A 72 -2.38 -3.69 2.25
CA TRP A 72 -1.98 -4.96 2.85
C TRP A 72 -0.80 -4.79 3.78
N ALA A 73 -0.65 -5.68 4.76
CA ALA A 73 0.60 -5.83 5.51
C ALA A 73 0.72 -7.26 6.02
N ASP A 74 1.90 -7.85 5.94
CA ASP A 74 2.16 -9.24 6.37
C ASP A 74 3.42 -9.34 7.25
N SER A 75 3.81 -10.57 7.59
CA SER A 75 4.98 -10.84 8.43
C SER A 75 6.33 -10.42 7.83
N ARG A 76 6.40 -10.00 6.55
CA ARG A 76 7.64 -9.55 5.89
C ARG A 76 8.01 -8.10 6.20
N GLN A 77 7.37 -7.47 7.20
CA GLN A 77 7.64 -6.09 7.62
C GLN A 77 7.47 -5.06 6.49
N GLN A 78 6.41 -5.19 5.71
CA GLN A 78 6.13 -4.30 4.59
C GLN A 78 4.68 -3.85 4.57
N ILE A 79 4.47 -2.54 4.50
CA ILE A 79 3.14 -1.94 4.34
C ILE A 79 2.91 -1.73 2.84
N ARG A 80 1.95 -2.46 2.28
CA ARG A 80 1.44 -2.23 0.93
C ARG A 80 0.37 -1.16 0.98
N LEU A 81 0.49 -0.21 0.07
CA LEU A 81 -0.40 0.93 -0.07
C LEU A 81 -1.13 0.89 -1.40
N LYS A 82 -2.28 1.55 -1.44
CA LYS A 82 -3.05 1.86 -2.65
C LYS A 82 -3.24 3.38 -2.70
N PRO A 83 -2.99 4.06 -3.84
CA PRO A 83 -3.34 5.47 -4.00
C PRO A 83 -4.84 5.71 -3.77
N SER A 84 -5.19 6.77 -3.04
CA SER A 84 -6.60 7.17 -2.90
C SER A 84 -7.09 7.99 -4.09
N ASP A 85 -6.18 8.76 -4.71
CA ASP A 85 -6.46 9.49 -5.94
C ASP A 85 -6.49 8.51 -7.13
N SER A 86 -7.65 8.43 -7.78
CA SER A 86 -7.87 7.52 -8.91
C SER A 86 -7.00 7.82 -10.11
N ARG A 87 -6.44 9.04 -10.24
CA ARG A 87 -5.51 9.36 -11.34
C ARG A 87 -4.20 8.56 -11.27
N TYR A 88 -3.86 8.08 -10.06
CA TYR A 88 -2.68 7.25 -9.81
C TYR A 88 -3.03 5.76 -9.69
N LEU A 89 -4.24 5.37 -10.07
CA LEU A 89 -4.63 3.97 -10.17
C LEU A 89 -4.61 3.53 -11.64
N ARG A 90 -4.37 2.25 -11.86
CA ARG A 90 -4.65 1.61 -13.16
C ARG A 90 -6.09 1.89 -13.61
N HIS A 91 -6.29 2.02 -14.92
CA HIS A 91 -7.57 2.41 -15.50
C HIS A 91 -8.70 1.40 -15.21
N ASP A 92 -8.37 0.12 -15.12
CA ASP A 92 -9.27 -1.01 -14.85
C ASP A 92 -9.29 -1.41 -13.36
N PHE A 93 -8.99 -0.47 -12.44
CA PHE A 93 -8.82 -0.80 -11.02
C PHE A 93 -10.06 -1.48 -10.41
N ALA A 94 -11.27 -1.05 -10.77
CA ALA A 94 -12.50 -1.65 -10.26
C ALA A 94 -12.60 -3.14 -10.65
N GLU A 95 -12.40 -3.46 -11.92
CA GLU A 95 -12.41 -4.83 -12.44
C GLU A 95 -11.28 -5.67 -11.83
N PHE A 96 -10.09 -5.07 -11.66
CA PHE A 96 -8.97 -5.71 -10.98
C PHE A 96 -9.33 -6.10 -9.54
N VAL A 97 -9.98 -5.21 -8.78
CA VAL A 97 -10.41 -5.52 -7.41
C VAL A 97 -11.48 -6.59 -7.39
N GLU A 98 -12.50 -6.52 -8.24
CA GLU A 98 -13.53 -7.56 -8.32
C GLU A 98 -12.95 -8.95 -8.61
N ARG A 99 -11.93 -9.01 -9.47
CA ARG A 99 -11.30 -10.28 -9.85
C ARG A 99 -10.33 -10.82 -8.81
N PHE A 100 -9.46 -9.97 -8.26
CA PHE A 100 -8.32 -10.41 -7.44
C PHE A 100 -8.52 -10.17 -5.95
N ARG A 101 -9.43 -9.29 -5.55
CA ARG A 101 -9.78 -9.01 -4.16
C ARG A 101 -11.27 -8.65 -3.99
N PRO A 102 -12.20 -9.54 -4.38
CA PRO A 102 -13.65 -9.26 -4.30
C PRO A 102 -14.14 -8.93 -2.88
N GLY A 103 -13.44 -9.40 -1.84
CA GLY A 103 -13.75 -9.09 -0.45
C GLY A 103 -13.36 -7.68 0.01
N TRP A 104 -12.66 -6.89 -0.82
CA TRP A 104 -12.12 -5.60 -0.40
C TRP A 104 -13.14 -4.66 0.26
N PRO A 105 -14.36 -4.45 -0.28
CA PRO A 105 -15.34 -3.59 0.37
C PRO A 105 -15.73 -4.04 1.79
N LEU A 106 -15.65 -5.35 2.07
CA LEU A 106 -15.92 -5.93 3.39
C LEU A 106 -14.69 -5.89 4.31
N ASP A 107 -13.47 -5.90 3.75
CA ASP A 107 -12.23 -5.82 4.51
C ASP A 107 -12.00 -4.41 5.09
N VAL A 108 -12.44 -3.36 4.40
CA VAL A 108 -12.17 -1.96 4.80
C VAL A 108 -12.66 -1.71 6.24
N GLY A 109 -11.80 -1.09 7.04
CA GLY A 109 -12.03 -0.83 8.45
C GLY A 109 -11.73 -2.02 9.38
N HIS A 110 -11.50 -3.22 8.86
CA HIS A 110 -11.05 -4.35 9.68
C HIS A 110 -9.54 -4.28 9.99
N PRO A 111 -9.10 -4.82 11.14
CA PRO A 111 -7.68 -4.97 11.47
C PRO A 111 -6.91 -5.75 10.41
N VAL A 112 -5.70 -5.28 10.10
CA VAL A 112 -4.76 -6.03 9.25
C VAL A 112 -4.17 -7.18 10.08
N ARG A 113 -4.80 -8.35 10.00
CA ARG A 113 -4.39 -9.54 10.76
C ARG A 113 -3.37 -10.38 9.99
N ASP A 114 -2.54 -11.11 10.73
CA ASP A 114 -1.77 -12.19 10.11
C ASP A 114 -2.73 -13.33 9.84
N LEU A 115 -2.87 -13.75 8.59
CA LEU A 115 -3.57 -14.99 8.27
C LEU A 115 -2.73 -16.22 8.62
N ASN A 116 -1.52 -16.04 9.14
CA ASN A 116 -0.65 -17.14 9.54
C ASN A 116 -0.02 -16.91 10.92
N PRO A 117 -0.77 -17.12 12.01
CA PRO A 117 -0.15 -17.34 13.30
C PRO A 117 0.40 -18.77 13.24
N ARG A 118 1.66 -18.95 12.83
CA ARG A 118 2.28 -20.27 12.99
C ARG A 118 2.39 -20.54 14.49
N SER A 119 1.47 -21.39 14.95
CA SER A 119 1.57 -22.36 16.03
C SER A 119 2.92 -23.07 16.05
#